data_AF-A0A562WD54-F1
#
_entry.id   AF-A0A562WD54-F1
#
_cell.length_a   1.000
_cell.length_b   1.000
_cell.length_c   1.000
_cell.angle_alpha   90.00
_cell.angle_beta   90.00
_cell.angle_gamma   90.00
#
_symmetry.space_group_name_H-M   'P 1'
#
loop_
_entity.id
_entity.type
_entity.pdbx_description
1 polymer ?
#
loop_
_entity_poly.entity_id
_entity_poly.type
_entity_poly.pdbx_seq_one_letter_code
_entity_poly.pdbx_strand_id
1 'polypeptide(L)'
;MKNRILRASMVMGLVLAGSAVVAAPASATEAPNDPICTLNQNTWLRDAEHGSVLLTLTAGRGFRWHRIGSDIGTGVVWYYGHGAEAPWQDGWVPKDNLSGCYWP
;
A
#
# COMPACT_ATOMS: atom_id res chain seq x y z
N MET A 1 28.34 46.83 -36.25
CA MET A 1 28.22 46.33 -34.86
C MET A 1 26.78 45.88 -34.61
N LYS A 2 26.44 44.57 -34.75
CA LYS A 2 25.08 44.10 -34.45
C LYS A 2 24.99 42.57 -34.26
N ASN A 3 25.67 42.04 -33.23
CA ASN A 3 25.55 40.63 -32.85
C ASN A 3 25.23 40.54 -31.35
N ARG A 4 23.99 40.90 -30.98
CA ARG A 4 23.39 40.52 -29.70
C ARG A 4 21.96 40.22 -30.02
N ILE A 5 21.54 38.95 -29.93
CA ILE A 5 20.20 38.56 -29.50
C ILE A 5 20.21 37.04 -29.32
N LEU A 6 20.16 36.70 -28.03
CA LEU A 6 19.45 35.60 -27.41
C LEU A 6 19.86 34.16 -27.78
N ARG A 7 20.75 33.64 -26.91
CA ARG A 7 20.71 32.23 -26.49
C ARG A 7 19.36 31.99 -25.80
N ALA A 8 18.45 31.29 -26.47
CA ALA A 8 17.16 30.91 -25.91
C ALA A 8 17.39 29.81 -24.86
N SER A 9 17.19 30.16 -23.59
CA SER A 9 17.21 29.25 -22.46
C SER A 9 16.07 28.23 -22.60
N MET A 10 16.40 27.00 -22.96
CA MET A 10 15.47 25.88 -22.98
C MET A 10 15.33 25.35 -21.54
N VAL A 11 14.44 25.95 -20.74
CA VAL A 11 14.03 25.39 -19.45
C VAL A 11 12.92 24.39 -19.74
N MET A 12 13.31 23.12 -19.89
CA MET A 12 12.40 22.00 -20.01
C MET A 12 11.67 21.83 -18.66
N GLY A 13 10.40 22.23 -18.60
CA GLY A 13 9.56 22.03 -17.42
C GLY A 13 9.31 20.54 -17.20
N LEU A 14 9.89 19.98 -16.14
CA LEU A 14 9.58 18.63 -15.68
C LEU A 14 8.19 18.67 -15.02
N VAL A 15 7.15 18.30 -15.75
CA VAL A 15 5.83 18.07 -15.16
C VAL A 15 5.92 16.77 -14.37
N LEU A 16 6.11 16.88 -13.04
CA LEU A 16 5.86 15.78 -12.12
C LEU A 16 4.35 15.51 -12.14
N ALA A 17 3.91 14.67 -13.07
CA ALA A 17 2.61 14.03 -13.00
C ALA A 17 2.64 13.07 -11.79
N GLY A 18 2.37 13.61 -10.61
CA GLY A 18 2.09 12.82 -9.43
C GLY A 18 0.77 12.10 -9.67
N SER A 19 0.83 10.84 -10.06
CA SER A 19 -0.35 9.97 -10.12
C SER A 19 -0.91 9.88 -8.71
N ALA A 20 -1.97 10.62 -8.42
CA ALA A 20 -2.73 10.42 -7.18
C ALA A 20 -3.29 8.99 -7.23
N VAL A 21 -2.74 8.10 -6.41
CA VAL A 21 -3.29 6.75 -6.25
C VAL A 21 -4.61 6.92 -5.52
N VAL A 22 -5.73 6.74 -6.23
CA VAL A 22 -7.05 6.80 -5.63
C VAL A 22 -7.12 5.72 -4.56
N ALA A 23 -7.39 6.13 -3.31
CA ALA A 23 -7.63 5.20 -2.22
C ALA A 23 -8.82 4.32 -2.59
N ALA A 24 -8.56 3.05 -2.88
CA ALA A 24 -9.58 2.07 -3.19
C ALA A 24 -9.70 1.10 -2.00
N PRO A 25 -10.92 0.81 -1.51
CA PRO A 25 -11.11 -0.19 -0.48
C PRO A 25 -10.73 -1.58 -1.02
N ALA A 26 -10.23 -2.46 -0.15
CA ALA A 26 -10.03 -3.85 -0.52
C ALA A 26 -11.39 -4.57 -0.63
N SER A 27 -11.56 -5.33 -1.70
CA SER A 27 -12.79 -6.10 -1.97
C SER A 27 -13.08 -7.08 -0.84
N ALA A 28 -14.33 -7.47 -0.65
CA ALA A 28 -14.66 -8.62 0.18
C ALA A 28 -14.67 -9.87 -0.69
N THR A 29 -13.75 -10.79 -0.44
CA THR A 29 -13.72 -12.11 -1.10
C THR A 29 -14.38 -13.17 -0.24
N GLU A 30 -14.04 -13.24 1.05
CA GLU A 30 -14.55 -14.31 1.93
C GLU A 30 -15.44 -13.83 3.08
N ALA A 31 -15.23 -12.63 3.61
CA ALA A 31 -16.12 -12.06 4.63
C ALA A 31 -16.46 -10.58 4.34
N PRO A 32 -17.73 -10.28 3.99
CA PRO A 32 -18.16 -8.93 3.59
C PRO A 32 -18.02 -7.90 4.70
N ASN A 33 -18.14 -8.34 5.95
CA ASN A 33 -18.12 -7.49 7.13
C ASN A 33 -16.72 -7.38 7.76
N ASP A 34 -15.67 -7.89 7.12
CA ASP A 34 -14.33 -7.78 7.67
C ASP A 34 -13.82 -6.33 7.71
N PRO A 35 -12.91 -6.00 8.63
CA PRO A 35 -12.31 -4.69 8.71
C PRO A 35 -11.56 -4.32 7.44
N ILE A 36 -11.71 -3.06 7.06
CA ILE A 36 -10.96 -2.44 5.99
C ILE A 36 -10.08 -1.37 6.62
N CYS A 37 -8.78 -1.44 6.36
CA CYS A 37 -7.78 -0.47 6.78
C CYS A 37 -7.10 0.16 5.57
N THR A 38 -6.34 1.21 5.79
CA THR A 38 -5.44 1.82 4.80
C THR A 38 -4.00 1.50 5.15
N LEU A 39 -3.22 1.10 4.14
CA LEU A 39 -1.76 0.94 4.26
C LEU A 39 -1.11 2.31 4.48
N ASN A 40 -0.46 2.52 5.62
CA ASN A 40 0.20 3.79 5.94
C ASN A 40 1.59 3.92 5.29
N GLN A 41 2.10 2.83 4.71
CA GLN A 41 3.39 2.75 4.02
C GLN A 41 3.39 1.59 3.01
N ASN A 42 4.37 1.56 2.12
CA ASN A 42 4.58 0.41 1.24
C ASN A 42 4.90 -0.82 2.11
N THR A 43 4.20 -1.92 1.88
CA THR A 43 4.16 -3.04 2.82
C THR A 43 4.40 -4.34 2.09
N TRP A 44 5.31 -5.16 2.61
CA TRP A 44 5.47 -6.52 2.12
C TRP A 44 4.33 -7.41 2.59
N LEU A 45 3.65 -8.04 1.64
CA LEU A 45 2.72 -9.13 1.90
C LEU A 45 3.53 -10.43 2.00
N ARG A 46 3.35 -11.19 3.08
CA ARG A 46 4.15 -12.41 3.35
C ARG A 46 3.29 -13.68 3.40
N ASP A 47 3.91 -14.82 3.18
CA ASP A 47 3.26 -16.15 3.26
C ASP A 47 3.02 -16.63 4.70
N ALA A 48 3.82 -16.16 5.66
CA ALA A 48 3.68 -16.38 7.10
C ALA A 48 4.09 -15.12 7.88
N GLU A 49 3.82 -15.06 9.18
CA GLU A 49 4.40 -14.03 10.05
C GLU A 49 5.94 -14.12 9.96
N HIS A 50 6.59 -13.04 9.50
CA HIS A 50 8.04 -13.00 9.17
C HIS A 50 8.51 -13.94 8.04
N GLY A 51 7.60 -14.54 7.28
CA GLY A 51 7.90 -15.46 6.18
C GLY A 51 8.44 -14.79 4.91
N SER A 52 8.40 -15.49 3.79
CA SER A 52 8.85 -14.98 2.49
C SER A 52 7.95 -13.86 2.01
N VAL A 53 8.52 -12.88 1.30
CA VAL A 53 7.75 -11.82 0.64
C VAL A 53 7.09 -12.38 -0.62
N LEU A 54 5.77 -12.31 -0.68
CA LEU A 54 4.96 -12.67 -1.85
C LEU A 54 4.95 -11.52 -2.87
N LEU A 55 4.66 -10.31 -2.38
CA LEU A 55 4.59 -9.08 -3.18
C LEU A 55 4.72 -7.84 -2.28
N THR A 56 4.84 -6.68 -2.90
CA THR A 56 4.77 -5.38 -2.21
C THR A 56 3.42 -4.73 -2.49
N LEU A 57 2.72 -4.33 -1.44
CA LEU A 57 1.52 -3.53 -1.49
C LEU A 57 1.84 -2.03 -1.39
N THR A 58 1.12 -1.23 -2.16
CA THR A 58 1.31 0.22 -2.29
C THR A 58 0.66 0.97 -1.14
N ALA A 59 1.38 1.94 -0.56
CA ALA A 59 0.86 2.85 0.46
C ALA A 59 -0.41 3.58 0.00
N GLY A 60 -1.28 3.93 0.96
CA GLY A 60 -2.53 4.66 0.72
C GLY A 60 -3.68 3.80 0.18
N ARG A 61 -3.44 2.52 -0.11
CA ARG A 61 -4.47 1.60 -0.61
C ARG A 61 -5.14 0.81 0.51
N GLY A 62 -6.33 0.31 0.23
CA GLY A 62 -7.08 -0.53 1.15
C GLY A 62 -6.42 -1.89 1.38
N PHE A 63 -6.51 -2.38 2.61
CA PHE A 63 -6.20 -3.75 3.01
C PHE A 63 -7.36 -4.27 3.86
N ARG A 64 -7.89 -5.44 3.51
CA ARG A 64 -8.95 -6.10 4.27
C ARG A 64 -8.34 -7.29 4.98
N TRP A 65 -8.55 -7.41 6.28
CA TRP A 65 -8.03 -8.52 7.05
C TRP A 65 -9.17 -9.30 7.71
N HIS A 66 -9.01 -10.62 7.78
CA HIS A 66 -10.00 -11.55 8.35
C HIS A 66 -9.43 -12.39 9.50
N ARG A 67 -8.11 -12.36 9.70
CA ARG A 67 -7.47 -13.11 10.78
C ARG A 67 -6.35 -12.30 11.42
N ILE A 68 -6.19 -12.51 12.72
CA ILE A 68 -5.11 -11.95 13.53
C ILE A 68 -4.14 -13.07 13.89
N GLY A 69 -2.85 -12.78 13.75
CA GLY A 69 -1.73 -13.58 14.21
C GLY A 69 -0.87 -12.75 15.15
N SER A 70 -0.12 -13.42 16.01
CA SER A 70 0.89 -12.77 16.82
C SER A 70 2.13 -13.64 16.77
N ASP A 71 3.28 -13.02 16.59
CA ASP A 71 4.51 -13.78 16.68
C ASP A 71 4.87 -14.07 18.14
N ILE A 72 5.38 -15.28 18.40
CA ILE A 72 5.90 -15.62 19.72
C ILE A 72 7.33 -15.09 19.76
N GLY A 73 7.53 -13.90 20.33
CA GLY A 73 8.87 -13.44 20.70
C GLY A 73 9.21 -11.99 20.36
N THR A 74 8.66 -11.38 19.29
CA THR A 74 8.90 -9.95 19.00
C THR A 74 7.75 -9.05 19.43
N GLY A 75 6.57 -9.61 19.69
CA GLY A 75 5.39 -8.86 20.12
C GLY A 75 4.68 -8.14 18.98
N VAL A 76 5.03 -8.47 17.73
CA VAL A 76 4.41 -7.88 16.55
C VAL A 76 3.08 -8.58 16.30
N VAL A 77 2.02 -7.78 16.23
CA VAL A 77 0.70 -8.24 15.78
C VAL A 77 0.68 -8.23 14.27
N TRP A 78 0.22 -9.33 13.67
CA TRP A 78 0.10 -9.51 12.24
C TRP A 78 -1.37 -9.66 11.84
N TYR A 79 -1.73 -9.07 10.71
CA TYR A 79 -3.06 -9.22 10.11
C TYR A 79 -2.94 -10.00 8.80
N TYR A 80 -3.78 -11.01 8.67
CA TYR A 80 -3.90 -11.84 7.48
C TYR A 80 -5.08 -11.40 6.63
N GLY A 81 -4.84 -11.23 5.33
CA GLY A 81 -5.83 -10.88 4.33
C GLY A 81 -5.17 -10.33 3.06
N HIS A 82 -5.88 -9.49 2.31
CA HIS A 82 -5.46 -9.05 0.98
C HIS A 82 -5.55 -7.54 0.77
N GLY A 83 -4.73 -7.04 -0.15
CA GLY A 83 -4.75 -5.65 -0.59
C GLY A 83 -5.75 -5.40 -1.72
N ALA A 84 -6.21 -4.15 -1.86
CA ALA A 84 -7.13 -3.74 -2.92
C ALA A 84 -6.57 -3.95 -4.35
N GLU A 85 -5.25 -4.00 -4.50
CA GLU A 85 -4.59 -4.22 -5.80
C GLU A 85 -4.25 -5.68 -6.10
N ALA A 86 -4.36 -6.56 -5.10
CA ALA A 86 -4.15 -8.00 -5.24
C ALA A 86 -5.23 -8.80 -4.48
N PRO A 87 -6.52 -8.62 -4.82
CA PRO A 87 -7.63 -9.24 -4.08
C PRO A 87 -7.69 -10.77 -4.16
N TRP A 88 -6.88 -11.38 -5.01
CA TRP A 88 -6.77 -12.83 -5.18
C TRP A 88 -5.64 -13.47 -4.34
N GLN A 89 -4.85 -12.67 -3.63
CA GLN A 89 -3.70 -13.15 -2.87
C GLN A 89 -3.77 -12.65 -1.43
N ASP A 90 -4.09 -13.56 -0.53
CA ASP A 90 -3.95 -13.32 0.90
C ASP A 90 -2.48 -13.47 1.34
N GLY A 91 -2.17 -12.80 2.44
CA GLY A 91 -0.92 -12.94 3.16
C GLY A 91 -0.90 -12.11 4.44
N TRP A 92 0.26 -12.07 5.07
CA TRP A 92 0.47 -11.43 6.37
C TRP A 92 1.14 -10.07 6.21
N VAL A 93 0.62 -9.07 6.91
CA VAL A 93 1.23 -7.75 7.09
C VAL A 93 1.31 -7.38 8.58
N PRO A 94 2.30 -6.58 9.01
CA PRO A 94 2.33 -6.06 10.37
C PRO A 94 1.13 -5.13 10.59
N LYS A 95 0.47 -5.23 11.74
CA LYS A 95 -0.62 -4.34 12.15
C LYS A 95 -0.20 -2.87 12.05
N ASP A 96 1.02 -2.54 12.44
CA ASP A 96 1.52 -1.17 12.49
C ASP A 96 1.69 -0.53 11.11
N ASN A 97 1.61 -1.33 10.04
CA ASN A 97 1.58 -0.84 8.66
C ASN A 97 0.18 -0.42 8.21
N LEU A 98 -0.82 -0.56 9.08
CA LEU A 98 -2.22 -0.27 8.81
C LEU A 98 -2.70 0.88 9.68
N SER A 99 -3.67 1.62 9.16
CA SER A 99 -4.27 2.78 9.83
C SER A 99 -5.72 2.96 9.40
N GLY A 100 -6.48 3.76 10.14
CA GLY A 100 -7.84 4.16 9.75
C GLY A 100 -8.81 2.99 9.56
N CYS A 101 -8.63 1.91 10.30
CA CYS A 101 -9.46 0.72 10.16
C CYS A 101 -10.93 1.02 10.52
N TYR A 102 -11.85 0.57 9.68
CA TYR A 102 -13.29 0.65 9.91
C TYR A 102 -13.97 -0.67 9.54
N TRP A 103 -15.18 -0.85 10.04
CA TRP A 103 -16.06 -1.97 9.71
C TRP A 103 -17.11 -1.46 8.71
N PRO A 104 -17.21 -2.05 7.51
CA PRO A 104 -18.15 -1.63 6.48
C PRO A 104 -19.61 -1.94 6.81
#